data_AF-A6MGZ6-F1
#
_entry.id   AF-A6MGZ6-F1
#
_cell.length_a   1.000
_cell.length_b   1.000
_cell.length_c   1.000
_cell.angle_alpha   90.00
_cell.angle_beta   90.00
_cell.angle_gamma   90.00
#
_symmetry.space_group_name_H-M   'P 1'
#
loop_
_entity.id
_entity.type
_entity.pdbx_description
1 polymer ?
#
loop_
_entity_poly.entity_id
_entity_poly.type
_entity_poly.pdbx_seq_one_letter_code
_entity_poly.pdbx_strand_id
1 'polypeptide(L)' 'PFLEERVRNIRDSGEILSMDIDRLMLSQENRFDFVNEVAAEATAYLENNRDEYGAKKPILHVISNRMNEAGFYRP' A
#
# COMPACT_ATOMS: atom_id res chain seq x y z
N PRO A 1 17.28 1.39 -14.38
CA PRO A 1 17.12 0.16 -13.56
C PRO A 1 15.69 0.08 -13.03
N PHE A 2 14.89 -0.78 -13.65
CA PHE A 2 13.53 -1.11 -13.24
C PHE A 2 13.61 -1.68 -11.81
N LEU A 3 12.98 -1.00 -10.84
CA LEU A 3 12.77 -1.60 -9.52
C LEU A 3 11.79 -2.76 -9.74
N GLU A 4 12.31 -3.99 -9.73
CA GLU A 4 11.46 -5.19 -9.62
C GLU A 4 10.49 -4.96 -8.46
N GLU A 5 9.20 -5.08 -8.77
CA GLU A 5 8.11 -5.04 -7.80
C GLU A 5 8.43 -6.05 -6.69
N ARG A 6 8.94 -5.55 -5.57
CA ARG A 6 9.22 -6.40 -4.40
C ARG A 6 7.89 -6.69 -3.74
N VAL A 7 7.14 -7.63 -4.33
CA VAL A 7 5.97 -8.27 -3.75
C VAL A 7 6.45 -8.92 -2.45
N ARG A 8 6.32 -8.21 -1.34
CA ARG A 8 6.68 -8.75 -0.04
C ARG A 8 5.72 -9.90 0.23
N ASN A 9 6.28 -11.06 0.50
CA ASN A 9 5.68 -11.93 1.50
C ASN A 9 5.54 -11.07 2.76
N ILE A 10 4.35 -10.52 2.97
CA ILE A 10 3.91 -9.88 4.21
C ILE A 10 4.19 -10.96 5.26
N ARG A 11 5.35 -10.87 5.91
CA ARG A 11 5.71 -11.81 6.97
C ARG A 11 4.54 -11.80 7.95
N ASP A 12 4.13 -12.98 8.35
CA ASP A 12 3.01 -13.30 9.25
C ASP A 12 2.89 -12.48 10.56
N SER A 13 3.76 -11.49 10.81
CA SER A 13 3.80 -10.69 12.04
C SER A 13 3.14 -9.30 11.97
N GLY A 14 2.77 -8.77 10.80
CA GLY A 14 2.03 -7.49 10.67
C GLY A 14 2.78 -6.18 11.04
N GLU A 15 3.90 -6.25 11.77
CA GLU A 15 4.67 -5.10 12.26
C GLU A 15 5.28 -4.23 11.15
N ILE A 16 5.72 -4.83 10.04
CA ILE A 16 6.32 -4.08 8.93
C ILE A 16 5.26 -3.23 8.22
N LEU A 17 4.03 -3.73 8.12
CA LEU A 17 2.93 -3.02 7.47
C LEU A 17 2.48 -1.82 8.32
N SER A 18 2.41 -1.97 9.65
CA SER A 18 2.06 -0.84 10.52
C SER A 18 3.09 0.27 10.44
N MET A 19 4.39 -0.06 10.44
CA MET A 19 5.46 0.93 10.26
C MET A 19 5.39 1.65 8.91
N ASP A 20 5.08 0.93 7.83
CA ASP A 20 4.92 1.50 6.50
C ASP A 20 3.72 2.47 6.47
N ILE A 21 2.58 2.09 7.06
CA ILE A 21 1.40 2.96 7.18
C ILE A 21 1.73 4.21 8.00
N ASP A 22 2.38 4.06 9.15
CA ASP A 22 2.74 5.19 10.01
C ASP A 22 3.65 6.18 9.29
N ARG A 23 4.64 5.68 8.54
CA ARG A 23 5.53 6.53 7.72
C ARG A 23 4.77 7.29 6.65
N LEU A 24 3.86 6.64 5.92
CA LEU A 24 3.04 7.31 4.92
C LEU A 24 2.16 8.36 5.56
N MET A 25 1.47 8.03 6.65
CA MET A 25 0.56 8.93 7.36
C MET A 25 1.28 10.16 7.91
N LEU A 26 2.51 9.99 8.40
CA LEU A 26 3.34 11.11 8.88
C LEU A 26 3.86 12.00 7.74
N SER A 27 3.97 11.49 6.52
CA SER A 27 4.42 12.28 5.37
C SER A 27 3.30 13.05 4.67
N GLN A 28 2.03 12.85 5.05
CA GLN A 28 0.91 13.56 4.45
C GLN A 28 0.57 14.84 5.22
N GLU A 29 0.30 15.92 4.48
CA GLU A 29 -0.23 17.16 5.05
C GLU A 29 -1.67 16.97 5.54
N ASN A 30 -2.50 16.24 4.77
CA ASN A 30 -3.85 15.85 5.16
C ASN A 30 -4.02 14.32 5.18
N ARG A 31 -4.05 13.78 6.39
CA ARG A 31 -4.20 12.34 6.64
C ARG A 31 -5.58 11.79 6.26
N PHE A 32 -6.63 12.60 6.34
CA PHE A 32 -7.98 12.15 6.01
C PHE A 32 -8.15 12.01 4.49
N ASP A 33 -7.64 12.98 3.74
CA ASP A 33 -7.66 12.93 2.28
C ASP A 33 -6.84 11.74 1.78
N PHE A 34 -5.66 11.51 2.35
CA PHE A 34 -4.85 10.34 2.02
C PHE A 34 -5.58 9.01 2.24
N VAL A 35 -6.27 8.85 3.38
CA VAL A 35 -7.06 7.63 3.64
C VAL A 35 -8.16 7.47 2.61
N ASN A 36 -8.85 8.55 2.24
CA ASN A 36 -9.90 8.54 1.22
C ASN A 36 -9.35 8.15 -0.15
N GLU A 37 -8.20 8.70 -0.55
CA GLU A 37 -7.53 8.37 -1.81
C GLU A 37 -7.13 6.89 -1.85
N VAL A 38 -6.48 6.41 -0.79
CA VAL A 38 -6.05 5.02 -0.68
C VAL A 38 -7.24 4.06 -0.73
N ALA A 39 -8.36 4.41 -0.09
CA ALA A 39 -9.60 3.65 -0.16
C ALA A 39 -10.24 3.68 -1.55
N ALA A 40 -10.26 4.83 -2.21
CA ALA A 40 -10.79 4.98 -3.56
C ALA A 40 -9.97 4.16 -4.57
N GLU A 41 -8.65 4.21 -4.46
CA GLU A 41 -7.71 3.46 -5.31
C GLU A 41 -7.87 1.94 -5.08
N ALA A 42 -7.96 1.50 -3.83
CA ALA A 42 -8.20 0.09 -3.51
C ALA A 42 -9.54 -0.42 -4.04
N THR A 43 -10.58 0.42 -4.00
CA THR A 43 -11.90 0.11 -4.59
C THR A 43 -11.77 -0.05 -6.09
N ALA A 44 -11.06 0.85 -6.77
CA ALA A 44 -10.82 0.75 -8.21
C ALA A 44 -10.05 -0.53 -8.59
N TYR A 45 -9.06 -0.96 -7.79
CA TYR A 45 -8.38 -2.24 -8.01
C TYR A 45 -9.34 -3.44 -7.91
N LEU A 46 -10.25 -3.42 -6.93
CA LEU A 46 -11.25 -4.47 -6.74
C LEU A 46 -12.27 -4.51 -7.89
N GLU A 47 -12.74 -3.34 -8.34
CA GLU A 47 -13.72 -3.24 -9.43
C GLU A 47 -13.12 -3.71 -10.77
N ASN A 48 -11.87 -3.32 -11.04
CA ASN A 48 -11.19 -3.66 -12.29
C ASN A 48 -10.65 -5.09 -12.33
N ASN A 49 -10.28 -5.68 -11.19
CA ASN A 49 -9.63 -6.99 -11.10
C ASN A 49 -10.28 -7.85 -10.01
N ARG A 50 -11.60 -8.02 -10.11
CA ARG A 50 -12.42 -8.65 -9.08
C ARG A 50 -12.03 -10.11 -8.78
N ASP A 51 -11.57 -10.84 -9.78
CA ASP A 51 -11.11 -12.23 -9.62
C ASP A 51 -9.76 -12.33 -8.88
N GLU A 52 -8.88 -11.34 -9.06
CA GLU A 52 -7.57 -11.30 -8.41
C GLU A 52 -7.67 -10.83 -6.96
N TYR A 53 -8.46 -9.78 -6.72
CA TYR A 53 -8.62 -9.15 -5.40
C TYR A 53 -9.82 -9.67 -4.61
N GLY A 54 -10.52 -10.69 -5.10
CA GLY A 54 -11.54 -11.40 -4.32
C GLY A 54 -10.96 -12.14 -3.11
N ALA A 55 -9.70 -12.58 -3.19
CA ALA A 55 -8.97 -13.23 -2.09
C ALA A 55 -7.80 -12.39 -1.54
N LYS A 56 -7.21 -11.49 -2.34
CA LYS A 56 -6.17 -10.56 -1.90
C LYS A 56 -6.78 -9.31 -1.28
N LYS A 57 -6.04 -8.61 -0.41
CA LYS A 57 -6.47 -7.32 0.14
C LYS A 57 -5.96 -6.18 -0.74
N PRO A 58 -6.79 -5.53 -1.58
CA PRO A 58 -6.36 -4.48 -2.51
C PRO A 58 -5.76 -3.27 -1.77
N ILE A 59 -6.26 -2.97 -0.57
CA ILE A 59 -5.71 -1.91 0.28
C ILE A 59 -4.24 -2.11 0.62
N LEU A 60 -3.79 -3.36 0.79
CA LEU A 60 -2.39 -3.67 1.09
C LEU A 60 -1.50 -3.48 -0.14
N HIS A 61 -2.05 -3.77 -1.32
CA HIS A 61 -1.36 -3.54 -2.58
C HIS A 61 -1.12 -2.04 -2.79
N VAL A 62 -2.15 -1.21 -2.60
CA VAL A 62 -2.04 0.26 -2.70
C VAL A 62 -1.00 0.81 -1.73
N ILE A 63 -1.03 0.40 -0.45
CA ILE A 63 -0.03 0.84 0.54
C ILE A 63 1.39 0.43 0.12
N SER A 64 1.55 -0.78 -0.42
CA SER A 64 2.83 -1.26 -0.93
C SER A 64 3.35 -0.40 -2.09
N ASN A 65 2.47 -0.05 -3.04
CA ASN A 65 2.82 0.80 -4.18
C ASN A 65 3.22 2.20 -3.72
N ARG A 66 2.40 2.84 -2.88
CA ARG A 66 2.70 4.17 -2.34
C ARG A 66 3.99 4.20 -1.53
N MET A 67 4.28 3.15 -0.76
CA MET A 67 5.56 3.03 -0.07
C MET A 67 6.76 2.93 -1.02
N ASN A 68 6.59 2.30 -2.19
CA ASN A 68 7.63 2.21 -3.20
C ASN A 68 7.84 3.55 -3.90
N GLU A 69 6.75 4.26 -4.22
CA GLU A 69 6.77 5.59 -4.84
C GLU A 69 7.38 6.65 -3.92
N ALA A 70 7.09 6.59 -2.61
CA ALA A 70 7.63 7.53 -1.62
C ALA A 70 9.15 7.41 -1.44
N GLY A 71 9.78 6.34 -1.96
CA GLY A 71 11.24 6.21 -2.00
C GLY A 71 11.89 6.13 -0.62
N PHE A 72 11.14 5.78 0.43
CA PHE A 72 11.70 5.66 1.78
C PHE A 72 12.82 4.62 1.80
N TYR A 73 14.00 5.03 2.31
CA TYR A 73 15.08 4.10 2.59
C TYR A 73 14.62 3.08 3.64
N ARG A 74 14.86 1.80 3.34
CA ARG A 74 14.54 0.68 4.22
C ARG A 74 15.81 -0.16 4.43
N PRO A 75 16.35 -0.21 5.66
CA PRO A 75 17.48 -1.08 5.99
C PRO A 75 17.10 -2.56 5.97
#